data_AF-A0A938IQ41-F1
#
_entry.id   AF-A0A938IQ41-F1
#
_cell.length_a   1.000
_cell.length_b   1.000
_cell.length_c   1.000
_cell.angle_alpha   90.00
_cell.angle_beta   90.00
_cell.angle_gamma   90.00
#
_symmetry.space_group_name_H-M   'P 1'
#
loop_
_entity.id
_entity.type
_entity.pdbx_description
1 polymer ?
#
loop_
_entity_poly.entity_id
_entity_poly.type
_entity_poly.pdbx_seq_one_letter_code
_entity_poly.pdbx_strand_id
1 'polypeptide(L)'
;MNENNALLTMRIIVVSLALGILVFGGVVVAMGGREEAEIGWLTIAGMVFAVAGVVAGFVATRAVVGSCCRAIAADGGRVGDRSRGPSSDSDDADSRLLASFQTVTVLRCAFLEGPAFVCLVAYMREGSPLSLGIAFLMVIGILSHFPRAESLRAWLESRRREIRDLGGIRS
;
A
#
# COMPACT_ATOMS: atom_id res chain seq x y z
N MET A 1 -20.44 0.75 -4.02
CA MET A 1 -19.87 1.40 -2.81
C MET A 1 -19.59 2.86 -3.16
N ASN A 2 -20.06 3.83 -2.36
CA ASN A 2 -19.85 5.25 -2.68
C ASN A 2 -18.35 5.58 -2.65
N GLU A 3 -17.82 6.24 -3.69
CA GLU A 3 -16.39 6.60 -3.82
C GLU A 3 -15.86 7.32 -2.57
N ASN A 4 -16.67 8.20 -2.00
CA ASN A 4 -16.36 8.95 -0.78
C ASN A 4 -16.13 8.02 0.42
N ASN A 5 -16.94 6.96 0.56
CA ASN A 5 -16.80 6.01 1.66
C ASN A 5 -15.50 5.22 1.52
N ALA A 6 -15.17 4.77 0.31
CA ALA A 6 -13.94 4.05 0.04
C ALA A 6 -12.69 4.91 0.32
N LEU A 7 -12.71 6.18 -0.10
CA LEU A 7 -11.64 7.14 0.22
C LEU A 7 -11.49 7.34 1.72
N LEU A 8 -12.58 7.53 2.46
CA LEU A 8 -12.53 7.67 3.91
C LEU A 8 -11.95 6.41 4.58
N THR A 9 -12.40 5.22 4.17
CA THR A 9 -11.85 3.95 4.67
C THR A 9 -10.34 3.86 4.44
N MET A 10 -9.86 4.16 3.22
CA MET A 10 -8.43 4.13 2.92
C MET A 10 -7.64 5.16 3.72
N ARG A 11 -8.17 6.38 3.91
CA ARG A 11 -7.52 7.42 4.74
C ARG A 11 -7.38 6.96 6.18
N ILE A 12 -8.44 6.38 6.74
CA ILE A 12 -8.44 5.86 8.11
C ILE A 12 -7.37 4.78 8.25
N ILE A 13 -7.28 3.84 7.31
CA ILE A 13 -6.25 2.79 7.35
C ILE A 13 -4.85 3.39 7.30
N VAL A 14 -4.55 4.30 6.36
CA VAL A 14 -3.20 4.90 6.26
C VAL A 14 -2.83 5.65 7.53
N VAL A 15 -3.78 6.42 8.10
CA VAL A 15 -3.55 7.14 9.36
C VAL A 15 -3.38 6.17 10.53
N SER A 16 -4.16 5.10 10.61
CA SER A 16 -4.06 4.14 11.73
C SER A 16 -2.72 3.39 11.71
N LEU A 17 -2.23 3.01 10.53
CA LEU A 17 -0.92 2.36 10.38
C LEU A 17 0.22 3.32 10.77
N ALA A 18 0.19 4.56 10.28
CA ALA A 18 1.20 5.56 10.65
C ALA A 18 1.18 5.88 12.15
N LEU A 19 -0.02 6.03 12.73
CA LEU A 19 -0.20 6.30 14.15
C LEU A 19 0.30 5.15 15.03
N GLY A 20 0.09 3.90 14.63
CA GLY A 20 0.60 2.73 15.34
C GLY A 20 2.13 2.77 15.51
N ILE A 21 2.85 3.09 14.43
CA ILE A 21 4.32 3.23 14.44
C ILE A 21 4.75 4.42 15.30
N LEU A 22 4.05 5.56 15.21
CA LEU A 22 4.37 6.75 16.00
C LEU A 22 4.16 6.53 17.50
N VAL A 23 3.04 5.90 17.88
CA VAL A 23 2.75 5.58 19.29
C VAL A 23 3.78 4.59 19.82
N PHE A 24 4.06 3.51 19.08
CA PHE A 24 5.07 2.54 19.49
C PHE A 24 6.46 3.18 19.59
N GLY A 25 6.84 4.01 18.62
CA GLY A 25 8.09 4.76 18.64
C GLY A 25 8.19 5.70 19.84
N GLY A 26 7.10 6.40 20.18
CA GLY A 26 7.04 7.24 21.38
C GLY A 26 7.25 6.45 22.66
N VAL A 27 6.65 5.26 22.78
CA VAL A 27 6.87 4.35 23.92
C VAL A 27 8.33 3.92 23.99
N VAL A 28 8.92 3.48 22.88
CA VAL A 28 10.33 3.05 22.85
C VAL A 28 11.28 4.20 23.24
N VAL A 29 11.03 5.41 22.75
CA VAL A 29 11.82 6.60 23.11
C VAL A 29 11.68 6.92 24.60
N ALA A 30 10.46 6.85 25.15
CA ALA A 30 10.20 7.11 26.57
C ALA A 30 10.85 6.06 27.49
N MET A 31 11.01 4.82 27.04
CA MET A 31 11.71 3.77 27.80
C MET A 31 13.23 3.98 27.87
N GLY A 32 13.80 4.81 26.99
CA GLY A 32 15.24 5.10 26.93
C GLY A 32 16.05 3.95 26.31
N GLY A 33 16.81 4.23 25.25
CA GLY A 33 17.77 3.28 24.70
C GLY A 33 18.93 3.04 25.66
N ARG A 34 19.44 1.81 25.75
CA ARG A 34 20.66 1.50 26.52
C ARG A 34 21.86 2.16 25.80
N GLU A 35 22.76 2.79 26.56
CA GLU A 35 23.85 3.69 26.11
C GLU A 35 25.00 3.06 25.30
N GLU A 36 24.76 2.03 24.49
CA GLU A 36 25.79 1.50 23.58
C GLU A 36 25.46 1.87 22.14
N ALA A 37 25.87 3.07 21.73
CA ALA A 37 25.64 3.65 20.40
C ALA A 37 26.46 2.99 19.26
N GLU A 38 26.89 1.74 19.43
CA GLU A 38 27.50 0.98 18.34
C GLU A 38 26.40 0.43 17.40
N ILE A 39 26.69 0.39 16.10
CA ILE A 39 25.77 -0.19 15.12
C ILE A 39 25.73 -1.70 15.34
N GLY A 40 24.70 -2.17 16.01
CA GLY A 40 24.47 -3.59 16.23
C GLY A 40 23.86 -4.27 15.00
N TRP A 41 23.82 -5.60 15.06
CA TRP A 41 23.32 -6.42 13.96
C TRP A 41 21.81 -6.24 13.73
N LEU A 42 21.04 -5.82 14.74
CA LEU A 42 19.60 -5.53 14.58
C LEU A 42 19.38 -4.26 13.76
N THR A 43 20.19 -3.20 13.94
CA THR A 43 20.16 -2.02 13.06
C THR A 43 20.42 -2.41 11.60
N ILE A 44 21.43 -3.24 11.35
CA ILE A 44 21.77 -3.71 9.99
C ILE A 44 20.60 -4.54 9.43
N ALA A 45 20.05 -5.47 10.22
CA ALA A 45 18.90 -6.27 9.81
C ALA A 45 17.68 -5.40 9.49
N GLY A 46 17.39 -4.38 10.31
CA GLY A 46 16.31 -3.41 10.08
C GLY A 46 16.49 -2.62 8.79
N MET A 47 17.72 -2.20 8.49
CA MET A 47 18.03 -1.52 7.23
C MET A 47 17.82 -2.43 6.01
N VAL A 48 18.30 -3.68 6.08
CA VAL A 48 18.08 -4.68 5.02
C VAL A 48 16.58 -4.94 4.84
N PHE A 49 15.84 -5.10 5.93
CA PHE A 49 14.38 -5.26 5.89
C PHE A 49 13.69 -4.04 5.28
N ALA A 50 14.15 -2.83 5.57
CA ALA A 50 13.59 -1.61 4.98
C ALA A 50 13.77 -1.56 3.47
N VAL A 51 14.98 -1.83 2.98
CA VAL A 51 15.26 -1.89 1.54
C VAL A 51 14.46 -3.01 0.88
N ALA A 52 14.48 -4.21 1.47
CA ALA A 52 13.75 -5.37 0.96
C ALA A 52 12.23 -5.12 0.95
N GLY A 53 11.68 -4.50 1.99
CA GLY A 53 10.26 -4.17 2.11
C GLY A 53 9.81 -3.19 1.02
N VAL A 54 10.59 -2.15 0.75
CA VAL A 54 10.30 -1.20 -0.34
C VAL A 54 10.29 -1.89 -1.70
N VAL A 55 11.31 -2.72 -1.99
CA VAL A 55 11.39 -3.47 -3.25
C VAL A 55 10.25 -4.47 -3.39
N ALA A 56 9.99 -5.26 -2.34
CA ALA A 56 8.91 -6.23 -2.31
C ALA A 56 7.54 -5.56 -2.48
N GLY A 57 7.30 -4.42 -1.83
CA GLY A 57 6.07 -3.65 -1.99
C GLY A 57 5.87 -3.14 -3.41
N PHE A 58 6.93 -2.67 -4.06
CA PHE A 58 6.84 -2.28 -5.46
C PHE A 58 6.50 -3.47 -6.38
N VAL A 59 7.16 -4.61 -6.20
CA VAL A 59 6.91 -5.82 -7.00
C VAL A 59 5.50 -6.37 -6.76
N ALA A 60 5.11 -6.55 -5.49
CA ALA A 60 3.83 -7.11 -5.11
C ALA A 60 2.67 -6.24 -5.62
N THR A 61 2.79 -4.92 -5.53
CA THR A 61 1.73 -4.01 -6.00
C THR A 61 1.59 -4.04 -7.52
N ARG A 62 2.68 -4.15 -8.27
CA ARG A 62 2.60 -4.33 -9.74
C ARG A 62 1.98 -5.68 -10.10
N ALA A 63 2.34 -6.74 -9.39
CA ALA A 63 1.78 -8.08 -9.62
C ALA A 63 0.26 -8.11 -9.37
N VAL A 64 -0.20 -7.56 -8.24
CA VAL A 64 -1.63 -7.51 -7.89
C VAL A 64 -2.42 -6.71 -8.91
N VAL A 65 -1.95 -5.51 -9.29
CA VAL A 65 -2.66 -4.70 -10.28
C VAL A 65 -2.73 -5.39 -11.64
N GLY A 66 -1.61 -5.99 -12.09
CA GLY A 66 -1.57 -6.75 -13.33
C GLY A 66 -2.55 -7.94 -13.32
N SER A 67 -2.66 -8.66 -12.19
CA SER A 67 -3.66 -9.73 -12.06
C SER A 67 -5.09 -9.21 -12.12
N CYS A 68 -5.40 -8.08 -11.47
CA CYS A 68 -6.73 -7.48 -11.51
C CYS A 68 -7.13 -7.03 -12.92
N CYS A 69 -6.24 -6.32 -13.62
CA CYS A 69 -6.50 -5.87 -15.00
C CYS A 69 -6.75 -7.05 -15.94
N ARG A 70 -5.94 -8.11 -15.86
CA ARG A 70 -6.13 -9.33 -16.66
C ARG A 70 -7.46 -10.04 -16.35
N ALA A 71 -7.84 -10.10 -15.08
CA ALA A 71 -9.12 -10.71 -14.68
C ALA A 71 -10.32 -9.93 -15.25
N ILE A 72 -10.30 -8.59 -15.16
CA ILE A 72 -11.38 -7.74 -15.70
C ILE A 72 -11.44 -7.85 -17.23
N ALA A 73 -10.30 -7.82 -17.91
CA ALA A 73 -10.25 -7.97 -19.38
C ALA A 73 -10.71 -9.36 -19.85
N ALA A 74 -10.46 -10.42 -19.07
CA ALA A 74 -10.93 -11.76 -19.39
C ALA A 74 -12.46 -11.90 -19.24
N ASP A 75 -13.05 -11.24 -18.26
CA ASP A 75 -14.50 -11.23 -18.04
C ASP A 75 -15.25 -10.40 -19.10
N GLY A 76 -14.66 -9.30 -19.58
CA GLY A 76 -15.24 -8.45 -20.64
C GLY A 76 -15.51 -9.15 -21.97
N GLY A 77 -14.78 -10.23 -22.29
CA GLY A 77 -15.02 -11.05 -23.48
C GLY A 77 -16.18 -12.05 -23.35
N ARG A 78 -16.73 -12.25 -22.15
CA ARG A 78 -17.84 -13.19 -21.89
C ARG A 78 -19.20 -12.49 -21.75
N VAL A 79 -19.25 -11.18 -21.98
CA VAL A 79 -20.46 -10.34 -21.82
C VAL A 79 -21.47 -10.54 -22.97
N GLY A 80 -21.10 -11.25 -24.03
CA GLY A 80 -21.99 -11.51 -25.17
C GLY A 80 -23.16 -12.49 -24.93
N ASP A 81 -23.25 -13.18 -23.79
CA ASP A 81 -24.20 -14.30 -23.62
C ASP A 81 -25.03 -14.26 -22.33
N ARG A 82 -25.15 -13.10 -21.67
CA ARG A 82 -26.08 -12.93 -20.54
C ARG A 82 -27.05 -11.80 -20.81
N SER A 83 -28.30 -12.17 -21.01
CA SER A 83 -29.47 -11.31 -21.21
C SER A 83 -29.84 -10.41 -19.99
N ARG A 84 -28.86 -9.80 -19.32
CA ARG A 84 -29.07 -8.82 -18.24
C ARG A 84 -29.00 -7.41 -18.82
N GLY A 85 -29.95 -6.58 -18.39
CA GLY A 85 -30.21 -5.26 -18.99
C GLY A 85 -29.01 -4.29 -18.94
N PRO A 86 -29.01 -3.27 -19.82
CA PRO A 86 -27.85 -2.46 -20.20
C PRO A 86 -27.29 -1.48 -19.13
N SER A 87 -27.62 -1.64 -17.84
CA SER A 87 -27.28 -0.67 -16.80
C SER A 87 -26.47 -1.21 -15.60
N SER A 88 -26.13 -2.51 -15.54
CA SER A 88 -25.39 -3.07 -14.38
C SER A 88 -23.88 -3.27 -14.57
N ASP A 89 -23.38 -3.25 -15.80
CA ASP A 89 -22.05 -3.79 -16.08
C ASP A 89 -20.91 -2.78 -15.87
N SER A 90 -21.16 -1.47 -16.06
CA SER A 90 -20.18 -0.43 -15.77
C SER A 90 -19.86 -0.33 -14.28
N ASP A 91 -20.89 -0.53 -13.43
CA ASP A 91 -20.78 -0.36 -11.98
C ASP A 91 -19.99 -1.50 -11.32
N ASP A 92 -20.01 -2.72 -11.88
CA ASP A 92 -19.22 -3.85 -11.35
C ASP A 92 -17.72 -3.67 -11.64
N ALA A 93 -17.37 -3.23 -12.85
CA ALA A 93 -15.98 -3.00 -13.22
C ALA A 93 -15.33 -1.89 -12.37
N ASP A 94 -16.03 -0.78 -12.15
CA ASP A 94 -15.54 0.32 -11.31
C ASP A 94 -15.44 -0.09 -9.84
N SER A 95 -16.38 -0.90 -9.34
CA SER A 95 -16.32 -1.44 -7.97
C SER A 95 -15.10 -2.35 -7.76
N ARG A 96 -14.77 -3.21 -8.75
CA ARG A 96 -13.57 -4.06 -8.72
C ARG A 96 -12.28 -3.26 -8.80
N LEU A 97 -12.24 -2.21 -9.62
CA LEU A 97 -11.09 -1.30 -9.70
C LEU A 97 -10.87 -0.55 -8.39
N LEU A 98 -11.95 -0.08 -7.75
CA LEU A 98 -11.88 0.59 -6.46
C LEU A 98 -11.34 -0.35 -5.36
N ALA A 99 -11.81 -1.60 -5.33
CA ALA A 99 -11.31 -2.62 -4.41
C ALA A 99 -9.82 -2.92 -4.66
N SER A 100 -9.42 -3.04 -5.93
CA SER A 100 -8.01 -3.19 -6.33
C SER A 100 -7.13 -2.05 -5.82
N PHE A 101 -7.57 -0.80 -5.98
CA PHE A 101 -6.85 0.38 -5.49
C PHE A 101 -6.70 0.37 -3.96
N GLN A 102 -7.76 0.00 -3.25
CA GLN A 102 -7.72 -0.16 -1.80
C GLN A 102 -6.69 -1.22 -1.38
N THR A 103 -6.75 -2.43 -1.95
CA THR A 103 -5.81 -3.52 -1.65
C THR A 103 -4.37 -3.09 -1.89
N VAL A 104 -4.09 -2.43 -3.01
CA VAL A 104 -2.73 -1.97 -3.36
C VAL A 104 -2.24 -0.92 -2.39
N THR A 105 -3.11 0.00 -1.95
CA THR A 105 -2.75 1.04 -0.97
C THR A 105 -2.40 0.41 0.37
N VAL A 106 -3.23 -0.50 0.87
CA VAL A 106 -2.97 -1.22 2.13
C VAL A 106 -1.66 -2.01 2.04
N LEU A 107 -1.45 -2.71 0.93
CA LEU A 107 -0.25 -3.51 0.72
C LEU A 107 1.03 -2.64 0.73
N ARG A 108 1.01 -1.46 0.07
CA ARG A 108 2.13 -0.51 0.11
C ARG A 108 2.45 -0.06 1.52
N CYS A 109 1.44 0.29 2.30
CA CYS A 109 1.65 0.74 3.68
C CYS A 109 2.18 -0.40 4.57
N ALA A 110 1.64 -1.61 4.45
CA ALA A 110 2.09 -2.76 5.24
C ALA A 110 3.57 -3.11 4.98
N PHE A 111 4.03 -3.00 3.73
CA PHE A 111 5.44 -3.23 3.37
C PHE A 111 6.41 -2.20 3.94
N LEU A 112 5.94 -0.99 4.29
CA LEU A 112 6.74 0.03 4.98
C LEU A 112 6.62 -0.07 6.49
N GLU A 113 5.45 -0.46 6.99
CA GLU A 113 5.18 -0.62 8.43
C GLU A 113 6.04 -1.71 9.06
N GLY A 114 6.13 -2.89 8.44
CA GLY A 114 6.91 -4.01 8.97
C GLY A 114 8.36 -3.63 9.28
N PRO A 115 9.13 -3.09 8.31
CA PRO A 115 10.48 -2.61 8.55
C PRO A 115 10.56 -1.46 9.58
N ALA A 116 9.59 -0.56 9.62
CA ALA A 116 9.54 0.50 10.62
C ALA A 116 9.50 -0.09 12.04
N PHE A 117 8.67 -1.10 12.28
CA PHE A 117 8.62 -1.82 13.56
C PHE A 117 9.94 -2.52 13.89
N VAL A 118 10.57 -3.19 12.92
CA VAL A 118 11.88 -3.83 13.13
C VAL A 118 12.94 -2.79 13.54
N CYS A 119 12.96 -1.64 12.89
CA CYS A 119 13.84 -0.53 13.25
C CYS A 119 13.56 0.04 14.65
N LEU A 120 12.29 0.15 15.06
CA LEU A 120 11.95 0.57 16.42
C LEU A 120 12.39 -0.45 17.47
N VAL A 121 12.27 -1.75 17.18
CA VAL A 121 12.80 -2.82 18.05
C VAL A 121 14.33 -2.77 18.13
N ALA A 122 15.01 -2.52 17.00
CA ALA A 122 16.46 -2.33 16.99
C ALA A 122 16.88 -1.14 17.86
N TYR A 123 16.19 0.00 17.75
CA TYR A 123 16.42 1.16 18.61
C TYR A 123 16.19 0.84 20.10
N MET A 124 15.13 0.10 20.43
CA MET A 124 14.85 -0.31 21.81
C MET A 124 15.98 -1.16 22.43
N ARG A 125 16.65 -1.98 21.60
CA ARG A 125 17.69 -2.92 22.07
C ARG A 125 19.09 -2.34 22.03
N GLU A 126 19.41 -1.59 20.98
CA GLU A 126 20.77 -1.11 20.67
C GLU A 126 20.92 0.40 20.90
N GLY A 127 19.83 1.16 21.15
CA GLY A 127 19.90 2.61 21.36
C GLY A 127 20.33 3.42 20.13
N SER A 128 20.56 2.78 18.98
CA SER A 128 21.08 3.44 17.78
C SER A 128 20.09 4.45 17.19
N PRO A 129 20.41 5.76 17.17
CA PRO A 129 19.50 6.78 16.63
C PRO A 129 19.26 6.62 15.12
N LEU A 130 20.15 5.91 14.42
CA LEU A 130 20.00 5.61 13.00
C LEU A 130 18.75 4.74 12.76
N SER A 131 18.49 3.74 13.61
CA SER A 131 17.28 2.92 13.52
C SER A 131 16.02 3.75 13.68
N LEU A 132 16.01 4.71 14.61
CA LEU A 132 14.88 5.64 14.78
C LEU A 132 14.67 6.52 13.54
N GLY A 133 15.77 7.01 12.95
CA GLY A 133 15.73 7.79 11.70
C GLY A 133 15.12 6.99 10.53
N ILE A 134 15.48 5.72 10.37
CA ILE A 134 14.90 4.84 9.35
C ILE A 134 13.41 4.60 9.62
N ALA A 135 13.02 4.31 10.87
CA ALA A 135 11.61 4.13 11.21
C ALA A 135 10.78 5.38 10.88
N PHE A 136 11.30 6.57 11.18
CA PHE A 136 10.66 7.84 10.84
C PHE A 136 10.55 8.04 9.33
N LEU A 137 11.59 7.69 8.56
CA LEU A 137 11.56 7.73 7.10
C LEU A 137 10.47 6.80 6.54
N MET A 138 10.28 5.61 7.12
CA MET A 138 9.19 4.71 6.73
C MET A 138 7.81 5.30 7.02
N VAL A 139 7.62 5.99 8.15
CA VAL A 139 6.36 6.72 8.45
C VAL A 139 6.09 7.79 7.40
N ILE A 140 7.10 8.58 7.01
CA ILE A 140 6.97 9.54 5.90
C ILE A 140 6.58 8.81 4.61
N GLY A 141 7.17 7.65 4.33
CA GLY A 141 6.81 6.80 3.21
C GLY A 141 5.33 6.38 3.23
N ILE A 142 4.80 5.94 4.38
CA ILE A 142 3.39 5.60 4.56
C ILE A 142 2.50 6.82 4.29
N LEU A 143 2.85 7.98 4.86
CA LEU A 143 2.11 9.23 4.67
C LEU A 143 2.18 9.74 3.22
N SER A 144 3.26 9.45 2.47
CA SER A 144 3.36 9.79 1.05
C SER A 144 2.34 9.04 0.18
N HIS A 145 1.82 7.91 0.68
CA HIS A 145 0.76 7.13 0.04
C HIS A 145 -0.65 7.58 0.42
N PHE A 146 -0.81 8.74 1.07
CA PHE A 146 -2.11 9.23 1.48
C PHE A 146 -3.11 9.32 0.30
N PRO A 147 -4.29 8.67 0.41
CA PRO A 147 -5.24 8.59 -0.69
C PRO A 147 -5.94 9.92 -0.91
N ARG A 148 -5.59 10.56 -2.03
CA ARG A 148 -6.20 11.79 -2.55
C ARG A 148 -7.25 11.44 -3.62
N ALA A 149 -8.34 12.21 -3.67
CA ALA A 149 -9.41 11.99 -4.65
C ALA A 149 -8.89 12.12 -6.09
N GLU A 150 -7.99 13.06 -6.33
CA GLU A 150 -7.31 13.25 -7.62
C GLU A 150 -6.47 12.03 -8.03
N SER A 151 -5.71 11.46 -7.09
CA SER A 151 -4.88 10.27 -7.32
C SER A 151 -5.75 9.06 -7.67
N LEU A 152 -6.87 8.87 -6.97
CA LEU A 152 -7.83 7.82 -7.26
C LEU A 152 -8.41 7.98 -8.69
N ARG A 153 -8.89 9.17 -9.05
CA ARG A 153 -9.45 9.44 -10.38
C ARG A 153 -8.43 9.20 -11.49
N ALA A 154 -7.22 9.76 -11.34
CA ALA A 154 -6.14 9.58 -12.31
C ALA A 154 -5.73 8.10 -12.46
N TRP A 155 -5.75 7.34 -11.36
CA TRP A 155 -5.49 5.91 -11.39
C TRP A 155 -6.60 5.14 -12.10
N LEU A 156 -7.88 5.42 -11.79
CA LEU A 156 -9.05 4.79 -12.43
C LEU A 156 -9.06 5.05 -13.94
N GLU A 157 -8.85 6.29 -14.37
CA GLU A 157 -8.78 6.66 -15.79
C GLU A 157 -7.66 5.92 -16.52
N SER A 158 -6.48 5.83 -15.89
CA SER A 158 -5.34 5.10 -16.46
C SER A 158 -5.63 3.60 -16.62
N ARG A 159 -6.34 2.99 -15.65
CA ARG A 159 -6.70 1.57 -15.70
C ARG A 159 -7.83 1.28 -16.68
N ARG A 160 -8.82 2.19 -16.81
CA ARG A 160 -9.86 2.07 -17.84
C ARG A 160 -9.26 2.10 -19.25
N ARG A 161 -8.26 2.96 -19.49
CA ARG A 161 -7.51 2.98 -20.76
C ARG A 161 -6.81 1.65 -21.02
N GLU A 162 -6.03 1.16 -20.06
CA GLU A 162 -5.32 -0.12 -20.18
C GLU A 162 -6.25 -1.31 -20.44
N ILE A 163 -7.39 -1.38 -19.75
CA ILE A 163 -8.38 -2.46 -19.97
C ILE A 163 -9.01 -2.37 -21.37
N ARG A 164 -9.30 -1.15 -21.86
CA ARG A 164 -9.83 -0.94 -23.21
C ARG A 164 -8.83 -1.40 -24.28
N ASP A 165 -7.56 -1.04 -24.12
CA ASP A 165 -6.50 -1.42 -25.04
C ASP A 165 -6.31 -2.94 -25.08
N LEU A 166 -6.38 -3.61 -23.92
CA LEU A 166 -6.34 -5.08 -23.83
C LEU A 166 -7.57 -5.75 -24.47
N GLY A 167 -8.75 -5.12 -24.37
CA GLY A 167 -9.99 -5.61 -24.98
C GLY A 167 -9.98 -5.52 -26.51
N GLY A 168 -9.46 -4.41 -27.06
CA GLY A 168 -9.40 -4.17 -28.51
C GLY A 168 -8.43 -5.09 -29.27
N ILE A 169 -7.45 -5.70 -28.59
CA ILE A 169 -6.53 -6.68 -29.21
C ILE A 169 -7.23 -8.03 -29.46
N ARG A 170 -8.37 -8.30 -28.81
CA ARG A 170 -9.08 -9.59 -28.89
C ARG A 170 -10.24 -9.63 -29.90
N SER A 171 -10.66 -8.49 -30.44
CA SER A 171 -11.69 -8.36 -31.48
C SER A 171 -11.08 -8.30 -32.87
#